data_AF-A0A3S1HB10-F1
#
_entry.id   AF-A0A3S1HB10-F1
#
_cell.length_a   1.000
_cell.length_b   1.000
_cell.length_c   1.000
_cell.angle_alpha   90.00
_cell.angle_beta   90.00
_cell.angle_gamma   90.00
#
_symmetry.space_group_name_H-M   'P 1'
#
loop_
_entity.id
_entity.type
_entity.pdbx_description
1 polymer ?
#
loop_
_entity_poly.entity_id
_entity_poly.type
_entity_poly.pdbx_seq_one_letter_code
_entity_poly.pdbx_strand_id
1 'polypeptide(L)'
;NHPPASIGGFLREVLTTPKGWMLILLGNSAGFVFAAIVLATTVVAFPLLLDRDVGAVSAIETSARAVMTNPLQMALWGLMVAVLLVIGSIPLFAGLAVVMPVLGHATWHLYRRVVEPERAQQDRRPL
;
A
#
# COMPACT_ATOMS: atom_id res chain seq x y z
N ASN A 1 32.34 -1.33 20.76
CA ASN A 1 30.96 -0.83 20.63
C ASN A 1 30.59 -0.10 21.92
N HIS A 2 30.77 1.22 21.97
CA HIS A 2 30.21 2.05 23.04
C HIS A 2 28.83 2.52 22.59
N PRO A 3 27.78 2.42 23.41
CA PRO A 3 26.46 2.92 23.04
C PRO A 3 26.54 4.42 22.74
N PRO A 4 25.84 4.92 21.72
CA PRO A 4 25.87 6.34 21.38
C PRO A 4 25.37 7.16 22.57
N ALA A 5 26.21 8.06 23.07
CA ALA A 5 25.93 8.89 24.24
C ALA A 5 24.80 9.92 24.01
N SER A 6 24.29 10.04 22.77
CA SER A 6 23.22 10.97 22.40
C SER A 6 22.52 10.54 21.10
N ILE A 7 21.30 11.04 20.90
CA ILE A 7 20.52 10.88 19.65
C ILE A 7 21.31 11.40 18.44
N GLY A 8 22.02 12.52 18.59
CA GLY A 8 22.84 13.09 17.52
C GLY A 8 24.02 12.19 17.13
N GLY A 9 24.65 11.54 18.11
CA GLY A 9 25.72 10.56 17.85
C GLY A 9 25.20 9.34 17.09
N PHE A 10 24.04 8.83 17.48
CA PHE A 10 23.36 7.73 16.79
C PHE A 10 23.00 8.10 15.35
N LEU A 11 22.37 9.25 15.10
CA LEU A 11 22.00 9.69 13.75
C LEU A 11 23.23 9.82 12.84
N ARG A 12 24.33 10.36 13.36
CA ARG A 12 25.59 10.45 12.61
C ARG A 12 26.12 9.07 12.26
N GLU A 13 26.11 8.14 13.20
CA GLU A 13 26.56 6.76 12.97
C GLU A 13 25.70 6.07 11.90
N VAL A 14 24.37 6.19 12.00
CA VAL A 14 23.44 5.56 11.05
C VAL A 14 23.54 6.18 9.65
N LEU A 15 23.66 7.51 9.55
CA LEU A 15 23.59 8.21 8.25
C LEU A 15 24.95 8.32 7.54
N THR A 16 26.08 8.21 8.25
CA THR A 16 27.41 8.41 7.65
C THR A 16 28.25 7.14 7.55
N THR A 17 27.88 6.06 8.25
CA THR A 17 28.69 4.83 8.25
C THR A 17 28.17 3.77 7.30
N PRO A 18 29.04 2.94 6.69
CA PRO A 18 28.62 1.85 5.83
C PRO A 18 27.69 0.84 6.53
N LYS A 19 27.91 0.59 7.82
CA LYS A 19 27.05 -0.30 8.63
C LYS A 19 25.64 0.27 8.78
N GLY A 20 25.52 1.57 9.04
CA GLY A 20 24.25 2.28 9.12
C GLY A 20 23.47 2.23 7.80
N TRP A 21 24.15 2.47 6.67
CA TRP A 21 23.55 2.34 5.34
C TRP A 21 23.10 0.91 5.03
N MET A 22 23.89 -0.10 5.41
CA MET A 22 23.51 -1.51 5.22
C MET A 22 22.23 -1.85 6.03
N LEU A 23 22.11 -1.35 7.25
CA LEU A 23 20.89 -1.48 8.06
C LEU A 23 19.68 -0.81 7.38
N ILE A 24 19.85 0.43 6.91
CA ILE A 24 18.78 1.17 6.21
C ILE A 24 18.33 0.40 4.98
N LEU A 25 19.26 0.01 4.11
CA LEU A 25 18.94 -0.65 2.84
C LEU A 25 18.30 -2.02 3.06
N LEU A 26 18.86 -2.87 3.92
CA LEU A 26 18.31 -4.20 4.19
C LEU A 26 16.96 -4.11 4.90
N GLY A 27 16.83 -3.22 5.90
CA GLY A 27 15.58 -3.01 6.63
C GLY A 27 14.47 -2.51 5.71
N ASN A 28 14.75 -1.49 4.89
CA ASN A 28 13.77 -0.96 3.93
C ASN A 28 13.45 -1.99 2.84
N SER A 29 14.42 -2.78 2.37
CA SER A 29 14.17 -3.83 1.37
C SER A 29 13.25 -4.92 1.90
N ALA A 30 13.48 -5.39 3.14
CA ALA A 30 12.61 -6.35 3.79
C ALA A 30 11.18 -5.79 3.98
N GLY A 31 11.08 -4.54 4.45
CA GLY A 31 9.80 -3.85 4.58
C GLY A 31 9.08 -3.65 3.23
N PHE A 32 9.82 -3.33 2.18
CA PHE A 32 9.29 -3.17 0.83
C PHE A 32 8.72 -4.49 0.29
N VAL A 33 9.44 -5.61 0.44
CA VAL A 33 8.95 -6.93 0.04
C VAL A 33 7.67 -7.28 0.81
N PHE A 34 7.65 -7.05 2.12
CA PHE A 34 6.46 -7.27 2.94
C PHE A 34 5.28 -6.40 2.48
N ALA A 35 5.51 -5.10 2.25
CA ALA A 35 4.49 -4.18 1.76
C ALA A 35 3.95 -4.59 0.38
N ALA A 36 4.82 -5.06 -0.52
CA ALA A 36 4.40 -5.55 -1.84
C ALA A 36 3.50 -6.78 -1.74
N ILE A 37 3.81 -7.73 -0.85
CA ILE A 37 2.97 -8.91 -0.60
C ILE A 37 1.62 -8.49 -0.02
N VAL A 38 1.62 -7.59 0.97
CA VAL A 38 0.37 -7.08 1.58
C VAL A 38 -0.47 -6.34 0.54
N LEU A 39 0.13 -5.47 -0.27
CA LEU A 39 -0.56 -4.77 -1.34
C LEU A 39 -1.19 -5.78 -2.33
N ALA A 40 -0.41 -6.75 -2.80
CA ALA A 40 -0.88 -7.76 -3.74
C ALA A 40 -2.08 -8.55 -3.21
N THR A 41 -2.08 -8.87 -1.92
CA THR A 41 -3.10 -9.72 -1.30
C THR A 41 -4.32 -8.96 -0.79
N THR A 42 -4.21 -7.66 -0.47
CA THR A 42 -5.27 -6.95 0.27
C THR A 42 -5.93 -5.78 -0.46
N VAL A 43 -5.27 -5.19 -1.48
CA VAL A 43 -5.75 -3.93 -2.11
C VAL A 43 -7.17 -4.03 -2.68
N VAL A 44 -7.56 -5.21 -3.17
CA VAL A 44 -8.92 -5.50 -3.63
C VAL A 44 -9.69 -6.41 -2.66
N ALA A 45 -9.01 -7.20 -1.83
CA ALA A 45 -9.66 -8.24 -1.05
C ALA A 45 -10.67 -7.67 -0.03
N PHE A 46 -10.29 -6.64 0.73
CA PHE A 46 -11.20 -6.02 1.71
C PHE A 46 -12.43 -5.37 1.07
N PRO A 47 -12.30 -4.46 0.08
CA PRO A 47 -13.49 -3.86 -0.54
C PRO A 47 -14.37 -4.92 -1.21
N LEU A 48 -13.79 -5.96 -1.81
CA LEU A 48 -14.55 -7.06 -2.40
C LEU A 48 -15.32 -7.89 -1.37
N LEU A 49 -14.73 -8.17 -0.19
CA LEU A 49 -15.40 -8.85 0.92
C LEU A 49 -16.52 -8.02 1.54
N LEU A 50 -16.42 -6.69 1.49
CA LEU A 50 -17.45 -5.78 2.00
C LEU A 50 -18.57 -5.56 0.97
N ASP A 51 -18.24 -5.57 -0.31
CA ASP A 51 -19.17 -5.33 -1.41
C ASP A 51 -19.95 -6.60 -1.83
N ARG A 52 -19.33 -7.78 -1.69
CA ARG A 52 -19.89 -9.05 -2.16
C ARG A 52 -19.74 -10.17 -1.14
N ASP A 53 -20.71 -11.07 -1.14
CA ASP A 53 -20.68 -12.31 -0.35
C ASP A 53 -19.71 -13.33 -0.96
N VAL A 54 -18.40 -13.08 -0.85
CA VAL A 54 -17.33 -13.99 -1.28
C VAL A 54 -16.45 -14.43 -0.12
N GLY A 55 -15.79 -15.58 -0.27
CA GLY A 55 -14.82 -16.06 0.72
C GLY A 55 -13.47 -15.33 0.66
N ALA A 56 -12.78 -15.27 1.80
CA ALA A 56 -11.47 -14.58 1.92
C ALA A 56 -10.41 -15.08 0.92
N VAL A 57 -10.35 -16.40 0.68
CA VAL A 57 -9.41 -16.98 -0.30
C VAL A 57 -9.66 -16.45 -1.70
N SER A 58 -10.91 -16.47 -2.16
CA SER A 58 -11.29 -15.93 -3.47
C SER A 58 -11.00 -14.43 -3.59
N ALA A 59 -11.18 -13.68 -2.50
CA ALA A 59 -10.88 -12.26 -2.48
C ALA A 59 -9.36 -11.96 -2.60
N ILE A 60 -8.53 -12.73 -1.91
CA ILE A 60 -7.06 -12.65 -2.01
C ILE A 60 -6.59 -13.02 -3.42
N GLU A 61 -7.12 -14.12 -3.99
CA GLU A 61 -6.78 -14.54 -5.36
C GLU A 61 -7.17 -13.46 -6.39
N THR A 62 -8.33 -12.83 -6.20
CA THR A 62 -8.78 -11.72 -7.06
C THR A 62 -7.86 -10.52 -6.93
N SER A 63 -7.42 -10.18 -5.71
CA SER A 63 -6.45 -9.12 -5.47
C SER A 63 -5.11 -9.41 -6.13
N ALA A 64 -4.56 -10.61 -5.95
CA ALA A 64 -3.30 -11.00 -6.57
C ALA A 64 -3.39 -10.94 -8.09
N ARG A 65 -4.50 -11.44 -8.67
CA ARG A 65 -4.77 -11.35 -10.10
C ARG A 65 -4.86 -9.90 -10.57
N ALA A 66 -5.55 -9.03 -9.84
CA ALA A 66 -5.67 -7.61 -10.17
C ALA A 66 -4.29 -6.91 -10.20
N VAL A 67 -3.40 -7.25 -9.27
CA VAL A 67 -2.02 -6.73 -9.26
C VAL A 67 -1.18 -7.29 -10.40
N MET A 68 -1.30 -8.57 -10.71
CA MET A 68 -0.56 -9.19 -11.82
C MET A 68 -1.03 -8.70 -13.19
N THR A 69 -2.31 -8.37 -13.36
CA THR A 69 -2.85 -7.84 -14.64
C THR A 69 -2.57 -6.36 -14.83
N ASN A 70 -2.42 -5.58 -13.74
CA ASN A 70 -2.17 -4.14 -13.78
C ASN A 70 -0.96 -3.72 -12.93
N PRO A 71 0.24 -4.29 -13.15
CA PRO A 71 1.37 -4.14 -12.23
C PRO A 71 1.83 -2.68 -12.10
N LEU A 72 1.87 -1.93 -13.20
CA LEU A 72 2.28 -0.53 -13.19
C LEU A 72 1.29 0.34 -12.38
N GLN A 73 -0.02 0.17 -12.62
CA GLN A 73 -1.04 0.97 -11.94
C GLN A 73 -1.05 0.66 -10.44
N MET A 74 -0.89 -0.61 -10.08
CA MET A 74 -0.83 -1.04 -8.68
C MET A 74 0.46 -0.61 -7.98
N ALA A 75 1.60 -0.59 -8.69
CA ALA A 75 2.84 -0.04 -8.17
C ALA A 75 2.73 1.48 -7.90
N LEU A 76 2.14 2.24 -8.83
CA LEU A 76 1.87 3.67 -8.63
C LEU A 76 0.90 3.90 -7.47
N TRP A 77 -0.14 3.07 -7.36
CA TRP A 77 -1.06 3.12 -6.23
C TRP A 77 -0.36 2.86 -4.89
N GLY A 78 0.43 1.79 -4.81
CA GLY A 78 1.23 1.46 -3.64
C GLY A 78 2.22 2.57 -3.26
N LEU A 79 2.82 3.24 -4.25
CA LEU A 79 3.68 4.40 -4.02
C LEU A 79 2.89 5.58 -3.44
N MET A 80 1.70 5.89 -3.96
CA MET A 80 0.85 6.95 -3.41
C MET A 80 0.46 6.65 -1.96
N VAL A 81 0.09 5.39 -1.66
CA VAL A 81 -0.19 4.95 -0.29
C VAL A 81 1.02 5.18 0.62
N ALA A 82 2.22 4.72 0.20
CA ALA A 82 3.44 4.88 0.98
C ALA A 82 3.77 6.36 1.24
N VAL A 83 3.72 7.20 0.21
CA VAL A 83 4.00 8.65 0.33
C VAL A 83 3.01 9.33 1.28
N LEU A 84 1.71 9.04 1.13
CA LEU A 84 0.68 9.63 1.98
C LEU A 84 0.81 9.17 3.44
N LEU A 85 1.16 7.90 3.69
CA LEU A 85 1.42 7.40 5.03
C LEU A 85 2.64 8.06 5.67
N VAL A 86 3.73 8.26 4.91
CA VAL A 86 4.91 8.99 5.39
C VAL A 86 4.54 10.42 5.73
N ILE A 87 3.88 11.15 4.83
CA ILE A 87 3.46 12.54 5.04
C ILE A 87 2.51 12.65 6.25
N GLY A 88 1.52 11.77 6.35
CA GLY A 88 0.56 11.74 7.44
C GLY A 88 1.17 11.37 8.80
N SER A 89 2.32 10.68 8.79
CA SER A 89 3.05 10.30 10.01
C SER A 89 3.95 11.42 10.56
N ILE A 90 4.45 12.33 9.72
CA ILE A 90 5.30 13.47 10.12
C ILE A 90 4.71 14.29 11.28
N PRO A 91 3.42 14.71 11.26
CA PRO A 91 2.83 15.47 12.36
C PRO A 91 2.44 14.55 13.53
N LEU A 92 3.40 13.78 14.06
CA LEU A 92 3.21 12.83 15.16
C LEU A 92 2.01 11.90 14.93
N PHE A 93 1.86 11.38 13.72
CA PHE A 93 0.75 10.53 13.27
C PHE A 93 -0.65 11.16 13.27
N ALA A 94 -0.83 12.41 13.69
CA ALA A 94 -2.13 13.08 13.67
C ALA A 94 -2.70 13.23 12.24
N GLY A 95 -1.83 13.37 11.24
CA GLY A 95 -2.21 13.47 9.83
C GLY A 95 -2.85 12.19 9.29
N LEU A 96 -2.60 11.03 9.92
CA LEU A 96 -3.24 9.77 9.54
C LEU A 96 -4.76 9.79 9.74
N ALA A 97 -5.28 10.63 10.64
CA ALA A 97 -6.72 10.82 10.81
C ALA A 97 -7.41 11.34 9.54
N VAL A 98 -6.67 12.05 8.68
CA VAL A 98 -7.16 12.53 7.38
C VAL A 98 -6.75 11.59 6.25
N VAL A 99 -5.49 11.12 6.26
CA VAL A 99 -4.96 10.24 5.21
C VAL A 99 -5.73 8.92 5.13
N MET A 100 -6.04 8.28 6.26
CA MET A 100 -6.70 6.97 6.27
C MET A 100 -8.10 7.01 5.64
N PRO A 101 -9.00 7.96 5.98
CA PRO A 101 -10.27 8.10 5.27
C PRO A 101 -10.12 8.36 3.77
N VAL A 102 -9.20 9.22 3.37
CA VAL A 102 -8.95 9.54 1.95
C VAL A 102 -8.49 8.30 1.20
N LEU A 103 -7.52 7.55 1.74
CA LEU A 103 -7.04 6.31 1.16
C LEU A 103 -8.13 5.24 1.08
N GLY A 104 -8.97 5.11 2.11
CA GLY A 104 -10.09 4.18 2.11
C GLY A 104 -11.08 4.48 0.98
N HIS A 105 -11.51 5.74 0.86
CA HIS A 105 -12.41 6.17 -0.21
C HIS A 105 -11.76 6.00 -1.59
N ALA A 106 -10.50 6.40 -1.77
CA ALA A 106 -9.84 6.29 -3.06
C ALA A 106 -9.54 4.82 -3.45
N THR A 107 -9.24 3.95 -2.49
CA THR A 107 -9.11 2.49 -2.73
C THR A 107 -10.45 1.88 -3.15
N TRP A 108 -11.57 2.35 -2.59
CA TRP A 108 -12.90 1.95 -3.05
C TRP A 108 -13.14 2.31 -4.53
N HIS A 109 -12.72 3.51 -4.96
CA HIS A 109 -12.80 3.90 -6.37
C HIS A 109 -11.87 3.08 -7.27
N LEU A 110 -10.66 2.75 -6.79
CA LEU A 110 -9.75 1.85 -7.52
C LEU A 110 -10.36 0.46 -7.68
N TYR A 111 -10.90 -0.11 -6.59
CA TYR A 111 -11.58 -1.40 -6.58
C TYR A 111 -12.66 -1.46 -7.66
N ARG A 112 -13.57 -0.47 -7.68
CA ARG A 112 -14.65 -0.43 -8.66
C ARG A 112 -14.13 -0.37 -10.09
N ARG A 113 -13.11 0.43 -10.38
CA ARG A 113 -12.52 0.48 -11.73
C ARG A 113 -11.83 -0.80 -12.18
N VAL A 114 -11.27 -1.55 -11.24
CA VAL A 114 -10.47 -2.75 -11.55
C VAL A 114 -11.34 -4.02 -11.59
N VAL A 115 -12.43 -4.05 -10.84
CA VAL A 115 -13.27 -5.25 -10.65
C VAL A 115 -14.68 -5.10 -11.23
N GLU A 116 -15.26 -3.90 -11.28
CA GLU A 116 -16.56 -3.69 -11.93
C GLU A 116 -16.38 -3.42 -13.43
N PRO A 117 -17.00 -4.20 -14.32
CA PRO A 117 -16.99 -3.87 -15.73
C PRO A 117 -17.84 -2.63 -15.96
N GLU A 118 -17.22 -1.52 -16.37
CA GLU A 118 -17.88 -0.25 -16.76
C GLU A 118 -18.97 -0.40 -17.86
N ARG A 119 -19.14 -1.58 -18.48
CA ARG A 119 -19.92 -1.76 -19.72
C ARG A 119 -20.87 -2.97 -19.80
N ALA A 120 -21.14 -3.72 -18.72
CA ALA A 120 -22.20 -4.74 -18.80
C ALA A 120 -23.62 -4.13 -18.90
N GLN A 121 -23.76 -2.83 -18.61
CA GLN A 121 -25.03 -2.08 -18.65
C GLN A 121 -25.29 -1.38 -20.01
N GLN A 122 -24.25 -1.10 -20.81
CA GLN A 122 -24.38 -0.25 -22.00
C GLN A 122 -24.84 -1.02 -23.24
N ASP A 123 -24.69 -2.35 -23.25
CA ASP A 123 -25.03 -3.25 -24.37
C ASP A 123 -26.41 -3.92 -24.23
N ARG A 124 -27.18 -3.58 -23.18
CA ARG A 124 -28.59 -4.01 -22.99
C ARG A 124 -29.60 -2.91 -23.32
N ARG A 125 -29.32 -2.06 -24.31
CA ARG A 125 -30.38 -1.29 -24.97
C ARG A 125 -30.84 -2.04 -26.21
N PRO A 126 -31.94 -2.82 -26.15
CA PRO A 126 -32.69 -3.08 -27.37
C PRO A 126 -33.28 -1.73 -27.84
N LEU A 127 -32.89 -1.28 -29.03
CA LEU A 127 -33.69 -0.33 -29.81
C LEU A 127 -34.81 -1.10 -30.51
#